data_AF-A0AAV0XSA9-F1
#
_entry.id   AF-A0AAV0XSA9-F1
#
_cell.length_a   1.000
_cell.length_b   1.000
_cell.length_c   1.000
_cell.angle_alpha   90.00
_cell.angle_beta   90.00
_cell.angle_gamma   90.00
#
_symmetry.space_group_name_H-M   'P 1'
#
loop_
_entity.id
_entity.type
_entity.pdbx_description
1 polymer ?
#
loop_
_entity_poly.entity_id
_entity_poly.type
_entity_poly.pdbx_seq_one_letter_code
_entity_poly.pdbx_strand_id
1 'polypeptide(L)'
;MVRPLIHKIVTSHYEHGIEDDNITERFKNTTNDAFTQFTGYLSEPQLRFDLNPLEWWRTREEKYPAIATIAKKYLAIPSTSAIQRCFSTAGNIVTPKRSCLLPENVDMLVFLYQNRKLYF
;
A
#
# COMPACT_ATOMS: atom_id res chain seq x y z
N MET A 1 0.72 11.69 -3.11
CA MET A 1 -0.52 10.95 -3.48
C MET A 1 -1.19 10.17 -2.33
N VAL A 2 -0.47 9.67 -1.30
CA VAL A 2 -1.08 8.84 -0.23
C VAL A 2 -1.60 9.62 0.98
N ARG A 3 -1.12 10.86 1.16
CA ARG A 3 -1.50 11.77 2.26
C ARG A 3 -3.03 12.01 2.40
N PRO A 4 -3.79 12.23 1.30
CA PRO A 4 -5.25 12.41 1.39
C PRO A 4 -5.99 11.13 1.81
N LEU A 5 -5.47 9.96 1.43
CA LEU A 5 -6.07 8.65 1.74
C LEU A 5 -5.87 8.28 3.20
N ILE A 6 -4.64 8.44 3.72
CA ILE A 6 -4.33 8.20 5.14
C ILE A 6 -5.14 9.18 6.01
N HIS A 7 -5.30 10.43 5.57
CA HIS A 7 -6.11 11.41 6.28
C HIS A 7 -7.58 11.01 6.41
N LYS A 8 -8.24 10.65 5.30
CA LYS A 8 -9.67 10.26 5.35
C LYS A 8 -9.95 9.08 6.27
N ILE A 9 -9.02 8.12 6.34
CA ILE A 9 -9.20 6.89 7.13
C ILE A 9 -9.01 7.16 8.61
N VAL A 10 -7.95 7.88 9.00
CA VAL A 10 -7.71 8.20 10.41
C VAL A 10 -8.82 9.07 10.99
N THR A 11 -9.32 10.05 10.23
CA THR A 11 -10.44 10.89 10.67
C THR A 11 -11.73 10.07 10.83
N SER A 12 -12.00 9.13 9.92
CA SER A 12 -13.21 8.29 9.98
C SER A 12 -13.21 7.28 11.14
N HIS A 13 -12.05 6.88 11.67
CA HIS A 13 -11.94 5.93 12.77
C HIS A 13 -11.95 6.59 14.16
N TYR A 14 -11.82 7.93 14.26
CA TYR A 14 -11.72 8.64 15.53
C TYR A 14 -13.10 9.09 16.11
N GLU A 15 -14.19 8.97 15.35
CA GLU A 15 -15.53 9.46 15.76
C GLU A 15 -16.36 8.47 16.60
N HIS A 16 -15.87 7.26 16.87
CA HIS A 16 -16.59 6.29 17.74
C HIS A 16 -15.87 6.12 19.08
N GLY A 17 -16.29 6.91 20.07
CA GLY A 17 -15.86 6.79 21.46
C GLY A 17 -16.45 5.53 22.13
N ILE A 18 -15.60 4.80 22.85
CA ILE A 18 -16.00 3.69 23.73
C ILE A 18 -15.54 4.03 25.16
N GLU A 19 -16.48 3.97 26.10
CA GLU A 19 -16.31 4.21 27.54
C GLU A 19 -16.17 2.86 28.28
N ASP A 20 -14.98 2.51 28.82
CA ASP A 20 -14.82 1.47 29.87
C ASP A 20 -13.44 1.49 30.61
N ASP A 21 -13.41 1.71 31.92
CA ASP A 21 -12.37 2.49 32.64
C ASP A 21 -11.05 1.78 33.06
N ASN A 22 -10.51 0.83 32.28
CA ASN A 22 -9.09 0.41 32.48
C ASN A 22 -8.41 -0.11 31.21
N ILE A 23 -9.16 -0.87 30.41
CA ILE A 23 -8.75 -1.22 29.03
C ILE A 23 -8.71 0.06 28.19
N THR A 24 -9.70 0.93 28.36
CA THR A 24 -9.81 2.17 27.62
C THR A 24 -8.63 3.11 27.85
N GLU A 25 -7.92 3.08 28.99
CA GLU A 25 -6.81 4.00 29.24
C GLU A 25 -5.54 3.63 28.45
N ARG A 26 -5.21 2.33 28.36
CA ARG A 26 -4.11 1.86 27.49
C ARG A 26 -4.43 2.03 26.01
N PHE A 27 -5.69 1.76 25.63
CA PHE A 27 -6.16 2.01 24.27
C PHE A 27 -6.16 3.51 23.96
N LYS A 28 -6.61 4.38 24.88
CA LYS A 28 -6.55 5.85 24.78
C LYS A 28 -5.10 6.33 24.64
N ASN A 29 -4.17 5.82 25.41
CA ASN A 29 -2.76 6.23 25.33
C ASN A 29 -2.13 5.81 23.99
N THR A 30 -2.50 4.64 23.48
CA THR A 30 -2.05 4.14 22.17
C THR A 30 -2.68 4.93 21.01
N THR A 31 -3.96 5.29 21.11
CA THR A 31 -4.63 6.12 20.10
C THR A 31 -4.14 7.55 20.13
N ASN A 32 -3.88 8.11 21.31
CA ASN A 32 -3.27 9.43 21.49
C ASN A 32 -1.86 9.49 20.88
N ASP A 33 -1.05 8.45 21.07
CA ASP A 33 0.27 8.33 20.44
C ASP A 33 0.16 8.25 18.91
N ALA A 34 -0.72 7.39 18.39
CA ALA A 34 -0.95 7.26 16.95
C ALA A 34 -1.50 8.57 16.32
N PHE A 35 -2.37 9.28 17.02
CA PHE A 35 -2.89 10.57 16.60
C PHE A 35 -1.80 11.64 16.60
N THR A 36 -0.92 11.65 17.61
CA THR A 36 0.23 12.55 17.68
C THR A 36 1.23 12.27 16.55
N GLN A 37 1.50 11.00 16.24
CA GLN A 37 2.30 10.62 15.07
C GLN A 37 1.66 11.09 13.77
N PHE A 38 0.34 10.95 13.65
CA PHE A 38 -0.42 11.37 12.47
C PHE A 38 -0.40 12.90 12.27
N THR A 39 -0.65 13.68 13.31
CA THR A 39 -0.56 15.15 13.25
C THR A 39 0.87 15.61 12.94
N GLY A 40 1.87 14.95 13.53
CA GLY A 40 3.28 15.15 13.20
C GLY A 40 3.58 14.93 11.71
N TYR A 41 3.11 13.82 11.13
CA TYR A 41 3.22 13.56 9.69
C TYR A 41 2.50 14.62 8.83
N LEU A 42 1.33 15.10 9.24
CA LEU A 42 0.60 16.17 8.54
C LEU A 42 1.28 17.55 8.65
N SER A 43 2.22 17.73 9.56
CA SER A 43 3.04 18.94 9.64
C SER A 43 4.27 18.87 8.72
N GLU A 44 4.73 17.68 8.34
CA GLU A 44 5.90 17.53 7.47
C GLU A 44 5.61 18.02 6.03
N PRO A 45 6.62 18.63 5.37
CA PRO A 45 6.48 19.09 4.00
C PRO A 45 6.20 17.92 3.05
N GLN A 46 5.47 18.20 1.97
CA GLN A 46 5.16 17.17 0.99
C GLN A 46 6.42 16.64 0.32
N LEU A 47 6.49 15.31 0.17
CA LEU A 47 7.57 14.66 -0.56
C LEU A 47 7.55 15.14 -2.02
N ARG A 48 8.72 15.54 -2.52
CA ARG A 48 8.90 15.91 -3.92
C ARG A 48 8.63 14.70 -4.83
N PHE A 49 8.16 14.96 -6.05
CA PHE A 49 7.76 13.92 -7.01
C PHE A 49 8.92 13.07 -7.54
N ASP A 50 10.15 13.56 -7.43
CA ASP A 50 11.38 12.88 -7.83
C ASP A 50 11.90 11.87 -6.79
N LEU A 51 11.31 11.84 -5.59
CA LEU A 51 11.73 10.99 -4.49
C LEU A 51 10.82 9.76 -4.33
N ASN A 52 11.42 8.62 -3.97
CA ASN A 52 10.68 7.38 -3.75
C ASN A 52 9.95 7.42 -2.39
N PRO A 53 8.61 7.33 -2.37
CA PRO A 53 7.84 7.35 -1.12
C PRO A 53 8.12 6.13 -0.24
N LEU A 54 8.46 4.97 -0.79
CA LEU A 54 8.78 3.76 -0.01
C LEU A 54 10.09 3.95 0.77
N GLU A 55 11.11 4.52 0.14
CA GLU A 55 12.38 4.83 0.82
C GLU A 55 12.20 5.91 1.87
N TRP A 56 11.37 6.92 1.58
CA TRP A 56 11.05 7.96 2.55
C TRP A 56 10.40 7.37 3.81
N TRP A 57 9.43 6.45 3.66
CA TRP A 57 8.81 5.77 4.80
C TRP A 57 9.77 4.84 5.54
N ARG A 58 10.71 4.19 4.84
CA ARG A 58 11.76 3.38 5.47
C ARG A 58 12.61 4.22 6.42
N THR A 59 13.00 5.43 6.03
CA THR A 59 13.81 6.32 6.90
C THR A 59 13.07 6.89 8.10
N ARG A 60 11.73 6.88 8.10
CA ARG A 60 10.88 7.50 9.13
C ARG A 60 10.07 6.50 9.94
N GLU A 61 10.35 5.22 9.76
CA GLU A 61 9.67 4.14 10.47
C GLU A 61 9.87 4.23 11.98
N GLU A 62 11.07 4.59 12.45
CA GLU A 62 11.36 4.80 13.87
C GLU A 62 10.61 6.00 14.45
N LYS A 63 10.38 7.04 13.64
CA LYS A 63 9.71 8.28 14.06
C LYS A 63 8.18 8.14 14.08
N TYR A 64 7.63 7.36 13.16
CA TYR A 64 6.19 7.18 12.98
C TYR A 64 5.81 5.70 12.80
N PRO A 65 6.06 4.82 13.77
CA PRO A 65 5.87 3.37 13.60
C PRO A 65 4.42 2.97 13.27
N ALA A 66 3.43 3.64 13.89
CA ALA A 66 2.02 3.33 13.66
C ALA A 66 1.58 3.73 12.24
N ILE A 67 2.02 4.91 11.78
CA ILE A 67 1.67 5.42 10.45
C ILE A 67 2.46 4.72 9.36
N ALA A 68 3.73 4.38 9.60
CA ALA A 68 4.57 3.67 8.66
C ALA A 68 3.98 2.30 8.30
N THR A 69 3.41 1.59 9.28
CA THR A 69 2.72 0.31 9.05
C THR A 69 1.55 0.46 8.08
N ILE A 70 0.71 1.48 8.29
CA ILE A 70 -0.43 1.79 7.41
C ILE A 70 0.08 2.23 6.03
N ALA A 71 1.05 3.13 5.98
CA ALA A 71 1.60 3.66 4.74
C ALA A 71 2.20 2.56 3.85
N LYS A 72 2.94 1.61 4.43
CA LYS A 72 3.47 0.43 3.72
C LYS A 72 2.36 -0.38 3.07
N LYS A 73 1.27 -0.66 3.80
CA LYS A 73 0.12 -1.43 3.29
C LYS A 73 -0.52 -0.74 2.09
N TYR A 74 -0.72 0.59 2.16
CA TYR A 74 -1.34 1.34 1.06
C TYR A 74 -0.41 1.56 -0.13
N LEU A 75 0.88 1.77 0.11
CA LEU A 75 1.87 1.93 -0.96
C LEU A 75 2.16 0.62 -1.71
N ALA A 76 1.94 -0.53 -1.08
CA ALA A 76 2.07 -1.84 -1.70
C ALA A 76 0.90 -2.16 -2.67
N ILE A 77 -0.20 -1.41 -2.62
CA ILE A 77 -1.34 -1.64 -3.51
C ILE A 77 -0.93 -1.23 -4.94
N PRO A 78 -0.91 -2.17 -5.89
CA PRO A 78 -0.57 -1.84 -7.27
C PRO A 78 -1.64 -0.94 -7.89
N SER A 79 -1.22 -0.05 -8.79
CA SER A 79 -2.15 0.73 -9.60
C SER A 79 -2.95 -0.19 -10.53
N THR A 80 -4.21 0.18 -10.84
CA THR A 80 -5.03 -0.47 -11.87
C THR A 80 -4.30 -0.62 -13.20
N SER A 81 -3.44 0.34 -13.56
CA SER A 81 -2.61 0.29 -14.77
C SER A 81 -1.60 -0.87 -14.78
N ALA A 82 -1.11 -1.30 -13.61
CA ALA A 82 -0.22 -2.46 -13.50
C ALA A 82 -1.00 -3.75 -13.80
N ILE A 83 -2.21 -3.87 -13.26
CA ILE A 83 -3.11 -5.00 -13.52
C ILE A 83 -3.49 -5.07 -15.01
N GLN A 84 -3.85 -3.93 -15.62
CA GLN A 84 -4.17 -3.86 -17.05
C GLN A 84 -2.98 -4.29 -17.94
N ARG A 85 -1.76 -3.92 -17.57
CA ARG A 85 -0.55 -4.41 -18.26
C ARG A 85 -0.42 -5.93 -18.16
N CYS A 86 -0.73 -6.52 -17.01
CA CYS A 86 -0.76 -7.98 -16.87
C CYS A 86 -1.79 -8.63 -17.81
N PHE A 87 -3.00 -8.06 -17.92
CA PHE A 87 -4.01 -8.55 -18.86
C PHE A 87 -3.59 -8.39 -20.32
N SER A 88 -2.95 -7.28 -20.68
CA SER A 88 -2.42 -7.09 -22.03
C SER A 88 -1.35 -8.13 -22.37
N THR A 89 -0.44 -8.43 -21.44
CA THR A 89 0.54 -9.52 -21.60
C THR A 89 -0.16 -10.86 -21.80
N ALA A 90 -1.17 -11.19 -20.99
CA ALA A 90 -1.93 -12.42 -21.13
C ALA A 90 -2.63 -12.50 -22.49
N GLY A 91 -3.22 -11.40 -22.97
CA GLY A 91 -3.83 -11.29 -24.29
C GLY A 91 -2.83 -11.51 -25.44
N ASN A 92 -1.56 -11.12 -25.27
CA ASN A 92 -0.51 -11.41 -26.25
C ASN A 92 -0.06 -12.88 -26.24
N ILE A 93 -0.20 -13.58 -25.11
CA ILE A 93 0.15 -15.00 -24.98
C ILE A 93 -0.94 -15.89 -25.58
N VAL A 94 -2.22 -15.57 -25.30
CA VAL A 94 -3.38 -16.29 -25.81
C VAL A 94 -3.76 -15.73 -27.19
N THR A 95 -3.22 -16.36 -28.23
CA THR A 95 -3.51 -15.99 -29.63
C THR A 95 -4.31 -17.10 -30.33
N PRO A 96 -5.01 -16.82 -31.44
CA PRO A 96 -5.72 -17.86 -32.20
C PRO A 96 -4.82 -19.01 -32.67
N LYS A 97 -3.53 -18.73 -32.92
CA LYS A 97 -2.52 -19.75 -33.28
C LYS A 97 -2.06 -20.60 -32.09
N ARG A 98 -2.33 -20.16 -30.86
CA ARG A 98 -1.98 -20.82 -29.59
C ARG A 98 -3.22 -21.12 -28.76
N SER A 99 -4.35 -21.39 -29.41
CA SER A 99 -5.64 -21.64 -28.76
C SER A 99 -5.69 -22.95 -27.97
N CYS A 100 -4.74 -23.86 -28.18
CA CYS A 100 -4.64 -25.13 -27.44
C CYS A 100 -3.83 -25.03 -26.14
N LEU A 101 -3.45 -23.82 -25.69
CA LEU A 101 -2.80 -23.66 -24.39
C LEU A 101 -3.79 -23.93 -23.26
N LEU A 102 -3.39 -24.80 -22.33
CA LEU A 102 -4.10 -24.99 -21.09
C LEU A 102 -4.01 -23.71 -20.22
N PRO A 103 -5.06 -23.36 -19.47
CA PRO A 103 -5.06 -22.18 -18.60
C PRO A 103 -3.85 -22.12 -17.66
N GLU A 104 -3.45 -23.26 -17.09
CA GLU A 104 -2.31 -23.37 -16.16
C GLU A 104 -1.00 -22.95 -16.84
N ASN A 105 -0.85 -23.25 -18.14
CA ASN A 105 0.32 -22.87 -18.92
C ASN A 105 0.32 -21.37 -19.24
N VAL A 106 -0.86 -20.77 -19.46
CA VAL A 106 -0.99 -19.33 -19.68
C VAL A 106 -0.57 -18.57 -18.42
N ASP A 107 -1.04 -19.00 -17.25
CA ASP A 107 -0.68 -18.39 -15.96
C ASP A 107 0.83 -18.45 -15.71
N MET A 108 1.44 -19.61 -15.97
CA MET A 108 2.89 -19.78 -15.84
C MET A 108 3.66 -18.87 -16.81
N LEU A 109 3.22 -18.77 -18.06
CA LEU A 109 3.85 -17.89 -19.06
C LEU A 109 3.72 -16.41 -18.69
N VAL A 110 2.56 -15.98 -18.20
CA VAL A 110 2.34 -14.62 -17.72
C VAL A 110 3.25 -14.33 -16.52
N PHE A 111 3.31 -15.26 -15.55
CA PHE A 111 4.17 -15.13 -14.38
C PHE A 111 5.64 -15.00 -14.77
N LEU A 112 6.16 -15.90 -15.61
CA LEU A 112 7.54 -15.86 -16.08
C LEU A 112 7.86 -14.56 -16.84
N TYR A 113 6.94 -14.13 -17.71
CA TYR A 113 7.14 -12.90 -18.48
C TYR A 113 7.18 -11.65 -17.58
N GLN A 114 6.27 -11.53 -16.61
CA GLN A 114 6.24 -10.37 -15.72
C GLN A 114 7.45 -10.31 -14.79
N ASN A 115 7.95 -11.47 -14.35
CA ASN A 115 9.08 -11.55 -13.45
C ASN A 115 10.44 -11.65 -14.17
N ARG A 116 10.47 -11.58 -15.52
CA ARG A 116 11.70 -11.77 -16.30
C ARG A 116 12.88 -10.90 -15.85
N LYS A 117 12.62 -9.66 -15.43
CA LYS A 117 13.66 -8.70 -15.01
C LYS A 117 14.22 -8.96 -13.60
N LEU A 118 13.57 -9.83 -12.82
CA LEU A 118 14.02 -10.20 -11.48
C LEU A 118 14.95 -11.41 -11.51
N TYR A 119 14.87 -12.23 -12.57
CA TYR A 119 15.55 -13.53 -12.65
C TYR A 119 16.52 -13.66 -13.84
N PHE A 120 16.52 -12.72 -14.79
CA PHE A 120 17.41 -12.68 -15.95
C PHE A 120 17.85 -11.24 -16.22
#